data_AF-A0A9X8ECM6-F1
#
_entry.id   AF-A0A9X8ECM6-F1
#
_cell.length_a   1.000
_cell.length_b   1.000
_cell.length_c   1.000
_cell.angle_alpha   90.00
_cell.angle_beta   90.00
_cell.angle_gamma   90.00
#
_symmetry.space_group_name_H-M   'P 1'
#
loop_
_entity.id
_entity.type
_entity.pdbx_description
1 polymer ?
#
loop_
_entity_poly.entity_id
_entity_poly.type
_entity_poly.pdbx_seq_one_letter_code
_entity_poly.pdbx_strand_id
1 'polypeptide(L)'
;NHIYWPVGEDFKFQNAVKWFKNLDKLIHYTNQEGRVNVFYSTLGNYTDVKLQDKSLQWTTKTDDFFPYSDRANGYWYALILVHQLAASVGLSLHHDGITGTEKQAVADDYALRLSEGVAAGTARLNDLLRPFTSQPFALCLLANMSLCNTTDSDPFTFFVYNPLAVARSYTIELPINAKNAVVELANGTAVPSVVVPFVPVYSQPIVHAAVNQLVVQAHVPPLSWLVYHVTFPKASSSEESTHGWDVVTESIMSAENEFVRVQVNTVTGSLVSLTNKATQTKVNVTSSLLYYQAYGKQGDSCSSGAYLFHPNTSAVHNLPSVTSFKCQKTALLVACVFEFGTWGSLQYKLRAWDHSVVVEWTKTWYTDSNGLEFGKRVRDYRETWNLTLHNEEEKVAANYVPITIA
;
A
#
# COMPACT_ATOMS: atom_id res chain seq x y z
N ASN A 1 36.92 35.87 -13.62
CA ASN A 1 36.12 36.92 -12.90
C ASN A 1 34.87 37.37 -13.69
N HIS A 2 33.99 36.43 -14.11
CA HIS A 2 32.83 36.75 -14.97
C HIS A 2 31.50 36.34 -14.31
N ILE A 3 30.43 37.08 -14.63
CA ILE A 3 29.04 36.85 -14.22
C ILE A 3 28.17 36.83 -15.49
N TYR A 4 27.19 35.94 -15.56
CA TYR A 4 26.19 35.90 -16.63
C TYR A 4 24.90 36.56 -16.17
N TRP A 5 24.28 37.37 -17.05
CA TRP A 5 22.96 37.94 -16.81
C TRP A 5 22.00 37.47 -17.91
N PRO A 6 21.05 36.55 -17.62
CA PRO A 6 20.00 36.19 -18.56
C PRO A 6 19.01 37.35 -18.67
N VAL A 7 19.08 38.12 -19.76
CA VAL A 7 18.17 39.26 -20.01
C VAL A 7 16.97 38.78 -20.83
N GLY A 8 15.89 38.38 -20.16
CA GLY A 8 14.65 37.93 -20.79
C GLY A 8 13.63 37.38 -19.79
N GLU A 9 12.43 37.07 -20.28
CA GLU A 9 11.31 36.43 -19.57
C GLU A 9 10.33 35.88 -20.65
N ASP A 10 9.31 35.14 -20.23
CA ASP A 10 8.22 34.63 -21.06
C ASP A 10 7.66 35.66 -22.05
N PHE A 11 7.67 35.28 -23.33
CA PHE A 11 7.15 36.04 -24.48
C PHE A 11 7.66 37.49 -24.62
N LYS A 12 8.84 37.85 -24.07
CA LYS A 12 9.47 39.16 -24.31
C LYS A 12 10.14 39.25 -25.68
N PHE A 13 10.82 40.38 -25.93
CA PHE A 13 11.51 40.73 -27.18
C PHE A 13 10.64 40.82 -28.46
N GLN A 14 9.31 40.69 -28.37
CA GLN A 14 8.38 40.99 -29.49
C GLN A 14 8.60 42.39 -30.11
N ASN A 15 9.03 43.37 -29.31
CA ASN A 15 9.70 44.58 -29.81
C ASN A 15 11.09 44.70 -29.19
N ALA A 16 12.06 44.02 -29.81
CA ALA A 16 13.45 43.95 -29.36
C ALA A 16 14.19 45.30 -29.39
N VAL A 17 13.85 46.19 -30.33
CA VAL A 17 14.48 47.54 -30.46
C VAL A 17 14.29 48.37 -29.19
N LYS A 18 13.12 48.20 -28.55
CA LYS A 18 12.82 48.45 -27.13
C LYS A 18 14.01 48.31 -26.18
N TRP A 19 14.49 47.08 -26.14
CA TRP A 19 15.41 46.55 -25.14
C TRP A 19 16.85 46.90 -25.48
N PHE A 20 17.30 46.61 -26.70
CA PHE A 20 18.68 46.86 -27.12
C PHE A 20 19.06 48.34 -26.98
N LYS A 21 18.22 49.29 -27.42
CA LYS A 21 18.51 50.74 -27.32
C LYS A 21 18.73 51.26 -25.89
N ASN A 22 18.25 50.56 -24.87
CA ASN A 22 18.49 50.92 -23.46
C ASN A 22 19.68 50.15 -22.86
N LEU A 23 19.85 48.90 -23.24
CA LEU A 23 20.99 48.07 -22.84
C LEU A 23 22.32 48.59 -23.44
N ASP A 24 22.32 49.10 -24.68
CA ASP A 24 23.48 49.76 -25.32
C ASP A 24 23.98 50.94 -24.46
N LYS A 25 23.05 51.75 -23.94
CA LYS A 25 23.36 52.90 -23.09
C LYS A 25 23.88 52.48 -21.72
N LEU A 26 23.30 51.44 -21.14
CA LEU A 26 23.74 50.87 -19.86
C LEU A 26 25.19 50.37 -19.99
N ILE A 27 25.48 49.57 -21.01
CA ILE A 27 26.83 49.10 -21.36
C ILE A 27 27.81 50.28 -21.51
N HIS A 28 27.44 51.28 -22.31
CA HIS A 28 28.29 52.44 -22.57
C HIS A 28 28.68 53.19 -21.28
N TYR A 29 27.71 53.61 -20.48
CA TYR A 29 27.98 54.44 -19.29
C TYR A 29 28.56 53.64 -18.11
N THR A 30 28.21 52.37 -17.93
CA THR A 30 28.85 51.53 -16.91
C THR A 30 30.33 51.27 -17.22
N ASN A 31 30.68 51.02 -18.50
CA ASN A 31 32.07 50.81 -18.89
C ASN A 31 32.89 52.11 -18.86
N GLN A 32 32.25 53.26 -19.12
CA GLN A 32 32.88 54.58 -18.95
C GLN A 32 33.19 54.90 -17.49
N GLU A 33 32.39 54.40 -16.55
CA GLU A 33 32.59 54.55 -15.11
C GLU A 33 33.68 53.59 -14.57
N GLY A 34 33.80 52.40 -15.16
CA GLY A 34 35.02 51.60 -15.13
C GLY A 34 35.20 50.65 -13.93
N ARG A 35 34.32 50.67 -12.92
CA ARG A 35 34.39 49.68 -11.81
C ARG A 35 34.07 48.25 -12.23
N VAL A 36 33.26 48.06 -13.27
CA VAL A 36 32.92 46.76 -13.87
C VAL A 36 32.84 46.91 -15.38
N ASN A 37 33.09 45.82 -16.11
CA ASN A 37 32.94 45.77 -17.56
C ASN A 37 31.72 44.91 -17.94
N VAL A 38 30.77 45.51 -18.65
CA VAL A 38 29.50 44.90 -19.09
C VAL A 38 29.47 44.88 -20.62
N PHE A 39 29.01 43.79 -21.21
CA PHE A 39 28.87 43.62 -22.65
C PHE A 39 27.81 42.56 -22.94
N TYR A 40 27.21 42.58 -24.14
CA TYR A 40 26.34 41.49 -24.57
C TYR A 40 27.13 40.20 -24.72
N SER A 41 26.58 39.10 -24.20
CA SER A 41 27.19 37.78 -24.29
C SER A 41 26.09 36.72 -24.42
N THR A 42 26.50 35.51 -24.81
CA THR A 42 25.66 34.30 -24.78
C THR A 42 26.05 33.44 -23.58
N LEU A 43 25.20 32.48 -23.22
CA LEU A 43 25.52 31.47 -22.20
C LEU A 43 26.73 30.61 -22.63
N GLY A 44 26.88 30.35 -23.94
CA GLY A 44 28.05 29.67 -24.51
C GLY A 44 29.34 30.44 -24.24
N ASN A 45 29.43 31.70 -24.70
CA ASN A 45 30.62 32.54 -24.49
C ASN A 45 30.98 32.70 -23.01
N TYR A 46 29.96 32.80 -22.13
CA TYR A 46 30.19 32.82 -20.68
C TYR A 46 30.82 31.51 -20.17
N THR A 47 30.28 30.36 -20.58
CA THR A 47 30.81 29.05 -20.23
C THR A 47 32.21 28.82 -20.79
N ASP A 48 32.48 29.21 -22.04
CA ASP A 48 33.80 29.09 -22.67
C ASP A 48 34.85 29.90 -21.91
N VAL A 49 34.55 31.15 -21.55
CA VAL A 49 35.46 31.98 -20.75
C VAL A 49 35.67 31.39 -19.34
N LYS A 50 34.65 30.77 -18.74
CA LYS A 50 34.76 30.01 -17.47
C LYS A 50 35.59 28.73 -17.60
N LEU A 51 35.61 28.08 -18.77
CA LEU A 51 36.42 26.90 -19.06
C LEU A 51 37.86 27.23 -19.47
N GLN A 52 38.09 28.42 -20.04
CA GLN A 52 39.43 28.93 -20.37
C GLN A 52 40.21 29.39 -19.13
N ASP A 53 39.52 29.89 -18.11
CA ASP A 53 40.11 30.26 -16.81
C ASP A 53 40.55 29.02 -16.01
N LYS A 54 41.74 28.50 -16.33
CA LYS A 54 42.33 27.31 -15.68
C LYS A 54 42.72 27.52 -14.21
N SER A 55 42.56 28.74 -13.68
CA SER A 55 42.71 28.99 -12.24
C SER A 55 41.47 28.54 -11.44
N LEU A 56 40.31 28.42 -12.10
CA LEU A 56 39.07 27.94 -11.47
C LEU A 56 39.12 26.42 -11.25
N GLN A 57 39.07 26.02 -9.99
CA GLN A 57 38.82 24.64 -9.59
C GLN A 57 37.31 24.45 -9.43
N TRP A 58 36.74 23.54 -10.21
CA TRP A 58 35.32 23.20 -10.17
C TRP A 58 35.09 21.96 -9.29
N THR A 59 34.10 22.01 -8.41
CA THR A 59 33.66 20.84 -7.63
C THR A 59 32.83 19.90 -8.48
N THR A 60 33.09 18.60 -8.40
CA THR A 60 32.25 17.57 -9.02
C THR A 60 30.92 17.45 -8.26
N LYS A 61 29.80 17.76 -8.92
CA LYS A 61 28.44 17.36 -8.51
C LYS A 61 28.12 16.04 -9.22
N THR A 62 27.54 15.07 -8.52
CA THR A 62 27.41 13.68 -9.03
C THR A 62 25.99 13.12 -8.91
N ASP A 63 25.10 13.96 -8.40
CA ASP A 63 23.73 13.78 -7.93
C ASP A 63 22.87 14.93 -8.50
N ASP A 64 21.54 14.83 -8.46
CA ASP A 64 20.64 15.69 -9.24
C ASP A 64 20.24 17.03 -8.56
N PHE A 65 19.19 17.67 -9.10
CA PHE A 65 18.60 18.92 -8.59
C PHE A 65 17.08 18.77 -8.33
N PHE A 66 16.63 17.56 -7.98
CA PHE A 66 15.24 17.29 -7.63
C PHE A 66 15.04 17.17 -6.11
N PRO A 67 13.86 17.55 -5.59
CA PRO A 67 12.75 18.21 -6.29
C PRO A 67 12.97 19.73 -6.45
N TYR A 68 12.51 20.30 -7.57
CA TYR A 68 12.59 21.74 -7.87
C TYR A 68 11.47 22.54 -7.22
N SER A 69 11.79 23.69 -6.61
CA SER A 69 10.83 24.70 -6.12
C SER A 69 11.18 26.11 -6.58
N ASP A 70 10.14 26.90 -6.87
CA ASP A 70 10.24 28.30 -7.33
C ASP A 70 9.93 29.34 -6.24
N ARG A 71 9.37 28.93 -5.09
CA ARG A 71 8.92 29.83 -4.01
C ARG A 71 8.78 29.09 -2.67
N ALA A 72 8.44 29.83 -1.61
CA ALA A 72 7.93 29.20 -0.39
C ALA A 72 6.66 28.40 -0.71
N ASN A 73 6.76 27.06 -0.63
CA ASN A 73 5.69 26.07 -0.86
C ASN A 73 5.22 25.86 -2.33
N GLY A 74 6.13 25.72 -3.32
CA GLY A 74 5.73 25.42 -4.71
C GLY A 74 6.69 24.54 -5.52
N TYR A 75 6.43 23.22 -5.60
CA TYR A 75 7.28 22.23 -6.29
C TYR A 75 6.59 21.64 -7.55
N TRP A 76 7.38 21.29 -8.58
CA TRP A 76 6.88 20.95 -9.93
C TRP A 76 7.33 19.55 -10.39
N TYR A 77 6.53 18.92 -11.25
CA TYR A 77 6.85 17.64 -11.89
C TYR A 77 6.72 17.74 -13.42
N ALA A 78 5.63 17.28 -14.02
CA ALA A 78 5.26 17.47 -15.45
C ALA A 78 6.03 16.76 -16.63
N LEU A 79 6.46 15.48 -16.65
CA LEU A 79 6.53 14.42 -15.64
C LEU A 79 5.17 14.28 -14.90
N ILE A 80 4.05 13.96 -15.62
CA ILE A 80 2.66 14.10 -15.07
C ILE A 80 1.62 12.96 -15.19
N LEU A 81 1.79 11.81 -15.89
CA LEU A 81 0.76 10.72 -15.95
C LEU A 81 1.12 9.43 -15.19
N VAL A 82 2.18 8.71 -15.60
CA VAL A 82 2.87 7.75 -14.69
C VAL A 82 3.32 8.46 -13.42
N HIS A 83 3.59 9.75 -13.56
CA HIS A 83 3.89 10.66 -12.47
C HIS A 83 2.66 11.42 -11.95
N GLN A 84 1.46 11.25 -12.53
CA GLN A 84 0.23 11.53 -11.76
C GLN A 84 0.19 10.48 -10.67
N LEU A 85 0.35 9.20 -11.03
CA LEU A 85 0.49 8.15 -10.03
C LEU A 85 1.70 8.40 -9.12
N ALA A 86 2.91 8.57 -9.66
CA ALA A 86 4.11 8.72 -8.81
C ALA A 86 4.14 10.02 -7.99
N ALA A 87 3.48 11.11 -8.41
CA ALA A 87 3.39 12.35 -7.63
C ALA A 87 2.11 12.47 -6.80
N SER A 88 1.01 11.76 -7.11
CA SER A 88 -0.10 11.54 -6.18
C SER A 88 0.37 10.63 -5.04
N VAL A 89 1.16 9.60 -5.34
CA VAL A 89 1.87 8.79 -4.33
C VAL A 89 2.92 9.64 -3.61
N GLY A 90 3.76 10.41 -4.32
CA GLY A 90 4.74 11.31 -3.71
C GLY A 90 4.12 12.38 -2.80
N LEU A 91 2.91 12.85 -3.15
CA LEU A 91 2.12 13.79 -2.37
C LEU A 91 1.39 13.11 -1.21
N SER A 92 0.90 11.87 -1.36
CA SER A 92 0.33 11.12 -0.24
C SER A 92 1.40 10.64 0.75
N LEU A 93 2.65 10.48 0.32
CA LEU A 93 3.82 10.26 1.18
C LEU A 93 4.23 11.52 1.98
N HIS A 94 3.48 12.62 1.87
CA HIS A 94 3.57 13.74 2.80
C HIS A 94 3.34 13.27 4.24
N HIS A 95 4.02 13.91 5.20
CA HIS A 95 3.94 13.56 6.63
C HIS A 95 2.63 13.98 7.31
N ASP A 96 1.74 14.67 6.58
CA ASP A 96 0.31 14.82 6.88
C ASP A 96 -0.56 14.21 5.76
N GLY A 97 -0.15 13.08 5.19
CA GLY A 97 -0.96 12.32 4.25
C GLY A 97 -1.01 10.85 4.66
N ILE A 98 0.11 10.14 4.52
CA ILE A 98 0.22 8.71 4.90
C ILE A 98 0.01 8.47 6.41
N THR A 99 0.18 9.51 7.22
CA THR A 99 0.00 9.52 8.67
C THR A 99 -1.46 9.72 9.12
N GLY A 100 -2.35 10.22 8.25
CA GLY A 100 -3.73 10.55 8.60
C GLY A 100 -3.87 11.76 9.55
N THR A 101 -2.90 12.69 9.53
CA THR A 101 -2.84 13.85 10.44
C THR A 101 -3.40 15.15 9.85
N GLU A 102 -3.97 15.09 8.65
CA GLU A 102 -4.69 16.15 7.95
C GLU A 102 -6.16 16.32 8.39
N LYS A 103 -6.88 17.23 7.74
CA LYS A 103 -8.35 17.35 7.89
C LYS A 103 -9.05 16.42 6.90
N GLN A 104 -10.24 15.93 7.24
CA GLN A 104 -11.03 15.03 6.38
C GLN A 104 -11.11 15.47 4.92
N ALA A 105 -11.43 16.75 4.65
CA ALA A 105 -11.51 17.25 3.26
C ALA A 105 -10.18 17.23 2.48
N VAL A 106 -9.04 17.13 3.17
CA VAL A 106 -7.70 16.95 2.58
C VAL A 106 -7.41 15.45 2.41
N ALA A 107 -7.83 14.60 3.35
CA ALA A 107 -7.81 13.13 3.18
C ALA A 107 -8.63 12.69 1.95
N ASP A 108 -9.79 13.30 1.76
CA ASP A 108 -10.67 13.10 0.61
C ASP A 108 -10.00 13.58 -0.70
N ASP A 109 -9.22 14.67 -0.68
CA ASP A 109 -8.44 15.17 -1.82
C ASP A 109 -7.23 14.26 -2.13
N TYR A 110 -6.53 13.72 -1.12
CA TYR A 110 -5.51 12.70 -1.32
C TYR A 110 -6.09 11.43 -1.95
N ALA A 111 -7.23 10.95 -1.45
CA ALA A 111 -7.93 9.79 -2.00
C ALA A 111 -8.38 10.02 -3.46
N LEU A 112 -8.89 11.21 -3.78
CA LEU A 112 -9.24 11.60 -5.14
C LEU A 112 -8.01 11.59 -6.06
N ARG A 113 -6.92 12.26 -5.67
CA ARG A 113 -5.67 12.31 -6.47
C ARG A 113 -5.03 10.94 -6.68
N LEU A 114 -5.08 10.07 -5.68
CA LEU A 114 -4.63 8.68 -5.81
C LEU A 114 -5.51 7.91 -6.78
N SER A 115 -6.84 8.06 -6.70
CA SER A 115 -7.79 7.45 -7.65
C SER A 115 -7.54 7.91 -9.09
N GLU A 116 -7.37 9.21 -9.32
CA GLU A 116 -7.01 9.78 -10.63
C GLU A 116 -5.65 9.26 -11.12
N GLY A 117 -4.65 9.19 -10.24
CA GLY A 117 -3.33 8.64 -10.56
C GLY A 117 -3.38 7.17 -10.93
N VAL A 118 -4.18 6.36 -10.23
CA VAL A 118 -4.41 4.95 -10.53
C VAL A 118 -5.14 4.77 -11.86
N ALA A 119 -6.13 5.62 -12.16
CA ALA A 119 -6.80 5.63 -13.46
C ALA A 119 -5.83 5.98 -14.60
N ALA A 120 -4.98 7.01 -14.44
CA ALA A 120 -3.93 7.39 -15.38
C ALA A 120 -2.89 6.27 -15.60
N GLY A 121 -2.45 5.61 -14.52
CA GLY A 121 -1.56 4.44 -14.58
C GLY A 121 -2.20 3.25 -15.28
N THR A 122 -3.48 2.97 -15.01
CA THR A 122 -4.25 1.89 -15.64
C THR A 122 -4.45 2.14 -17.14
N ALA A 123 -4.73 3.37 -17.54
CA ALA A 123 -4.78 3.77 -18.96
C ALA A 123 -3.42 3.56 -19.64
N ARG A 124 -2.32 3.93 -18.97
CA ARG A 124 -0.96 3.74 -19.51
C ARG A 124 -0.57 2.27 -19.65
N LEU A 125 -0.95 1.42 -18.69
CA LEU A 125 -0.71 -0.02 -18.80
C LEU A 125 -1.58 -0.64 -19.92
N ASN A 126 -2.80 -0.14 -20.13
CA ASN A 126 -3.64 -0.54 -21.27
C ASN A 126 -3.00 -0.17 -22.62
N ASP A 127 -2.40 1.02 -22.74
CA ASP A 127 -1.61 1.39 -23.93
C ASP A 127 -0.44 0.44 -24.21
N LEU A 128 0.25 -0.01 -23.15
CA LEU A 128 1.39 -0.94 -23.26
C LEU A 128 0.95 -2.36 -23.63
N LEU A 129 -0.24 -2.79 -23.18
CA LEU A 129 -0.77 -4.13 -23.46
C LEU A 129 -1.59 -4.23 -24.76
N ARG A 130 -1.94 -3.09 -25.38
CA ARG A 130 -2.66 -2.99 -26.67
C ARG A 130 -2.09 -3.86 -27.82
N PRO A 131 -0.77 -4.11 -27.94
CA PRO A 131 -0.25 -5.03 -28.96
C PRO A 131 -0.60 -6.51 -28.72
N PHE A 132 -1.00 -6.87 -27.50
CA PHE A 132 -1.25 -8.25 -27.06
C PHE A 132 -2.74 -8.54 -26.80
N THR A 133 -3.57 -7.52 -26.56
CA THR A 133 -5.02 -7.64 -26.37
C THR A 133 -5.79 -6.54 -27.10
N SER A 134 -6.92 -6.92 -27.73
CA SER A 134 -7.86 -5.99 -28.35
C SER A 134 -8.87 -5.39 -27.38
N GLN A 135 -9.03 -5.97 -26.19
CA GLN A 135 -9.87 -5.43 -25.12
C GLN A 135 -9.01 -4.81 -24.01
N PRO A 136 -9.42 -3.65 -23.45
CA PRO A 136 -8.75 -3.10 -22.29
C PRO A 136 -9.00 -3.98 -21.06
N PHE A 137 -7.98 -4.17 -20.22
CA PHE A 137 -8.16 -4.80 -18.92
C PHE A 137 -8.68 -3.77 -17.90
N ALA A 138 -9.38 -4.26 -16.88
CA ALA A 138 -9.74 -3.50 -15.68
C ALA A 138 -9.04 -4.09 -14.45
N LEU A 139 -8.85 -3.28 -13.41
CA LEU A 139 -8.32 -3.72 -12.12
C LEU A 139 -9.46 -3.96 -11.12
N CYS A 140 -9.49 -5.14 -10.49
CA CYS A 140 -10.44 -5.48 -9.43
C CYS A 140 -10.02 -4.87 -8.06
N LEU A 141 -9.84 -3.55 -7.99
CA LEU A 141 -9.33 -2.88 -6.77
C LEU A 141 -10.28 -2.96 -5.55
N LEU A 142 -11.54 -3.33 -5.77
CA LEU A 142 -12.56 -3.53 -4.73
C LEU A 142 -12.86 -5.01 -4.45
N ALA A 143 -11.95 -5.93 -4.84
CA ALA A 143 -12.11 -7.37 -4.60
C ALA A 143 -12.23 -7.72 -3.10
N ASN A 144 -11.62 -6.93 -2.22
CA ASN A 144 -11.76 -7.03 -0.76
C ASN A 144 -13.18 -6.72 -0.26
N MET A 145 -14.00 -6.02 -1.05
CA MET A 145 -15.41 -5.74 -0.78
C MET A 145 -16.34 -6.63 -1.63
N SER A 146 -15.80 -7.69 -2.24
CA SER A 146 -16.47 -8.57 -3.20
C SER A 146 -17.04 -7.86 -4.43
N LEU A 147 -16.37 -6.81 -4.91
CA LEU A 147 -16.78 -6.06 -6.11
C LEU A 147 -15.72 -6.17 -7.22
N CYS A 148 -16.10 -6.74 -8.36
CA CYS A 148 -15.39 -6.52 -9.62
C CYS A 148 -16.30 -6.70 -10.84
N ASN A 149 -16.45 -5.65 -11.66
CA ASN A 149 -17.39 -5.66 -12.79
C ASN A 149 -17.01 -6.64 -13.93
N THR A 150 -15.78 -7.17 -13.96
CA THR A 150 -15.30 -8.04 -15.05
C THR A 150 -15.43 -9.53 -14.73
N THR A 151 -15.59 -9.92 -13.47
CA THR A 151 -15.61 -11.34 -13.04
C THR A 151 -17.00 -11.98 -13.10
N ASP A 152 -18.04 -11.19 -13.38
CA ASP A 152 -19.40 -11.65 -13.66
C ASP A 152 -19.62 -12.12 -15.12
N SER A 153 -18.62 -11.98 -16.00
CA SER A 153 -18.69 -12.48 -17.38
C SER A 153 -18.34 -13.97 -17.49
N ASP A 154 -19.15 -14.74 -18.23
CA ASP A 154 -18.94 -16.17 -18.49
C ASP A 154 -18.63 -16.40 -19.99
N PRO A 155 -17.41 -16.84 -20.36
CA PRO A 155 -16.20 -16.95 -19.53
C PRO A 155 -15.52 -15.58 -19.31
N PHE A 156 -14.56 -15.52 -18.37
CA PHE A 156 -13.65 -14.37 -18.25
C PHE A 156 -12.17 -14.79 -18.26
N THR A 157 -11.28 -13.82 -18.34
CA THR A 157 -9.83 -14.06 -18.35
C THR A 157 -9.13 -12.99 -17.52
N PHE A 158 -8.12 -13.39 -16.75
CA PHE A 158 -7.24 -12.48 -16.01
C PHE A 158 -5.77 -12.85 -16.26
N PHE A 159 -4.86 -11.96 -15.91
CA PHE A 159 -3.42 -12.25 -15.95
C PHE A 159 -2.79 -11.89 -14.61
N VAL A 160 -1.71 -12.60 -14.26
CA VAL A 160 -0.92 -12.33 -13.06
C VAL A 160 0.49 -11.98 -13.51
N TYR A 161 0.94 -10.78 -13.15
CA TYR A 161 2.31 -10.32 -13.39
C TYR A 161 3.16 -10.48 -12.12
N ASN A 162 4.33 -11.09 -12.25
CA ASN A 162 5.34 -11.17 -11.21
C ASN A 162 6.42 -10.10 -11.46
N PRO A 163 6.46 -9.01 -10.66
CA PRO A 163 7.47 -7.96 -10.77
C PRO A 163 8.84 -8.34 -10.17
N LEU A 164 9.00 -9.55 -9.62
CA LEU A 164 10.19 -9.96 -8.89
C LEU A 164 11.14 -10.77 -9.80
N ALA A 165 12.45 -10.68 -9.53
CA ALA A 165 13.49 -11.46 -10.19
C ALA A 165 13.55 -12.94 -9.75
N VAL A 166 12.52 -13.44 -9.05
CA VAL A 166 12.40 -14.83 -8.57
C VAL A 166 11.01 -15.37 -8.90
N ALA A 167 10.90 -16.68 -9.17
CA ALA A 167 9.61 -17.33 -9.35
C ALA A 167 8.82 -17.26 -8.05
N ARG A 168 7.52 -16.95 -8.12
CA ARG A 168 6.68 -16.80 -6.92
C ARG A 168 5.29 -17.37 -7.16
N SER A 169 4.79 -18.07 -6.13
CA SER A 169 3.38 -18.46 -6.05
C SER A 169 2.60 -17.34 -5.35
N TYR A 170 1.54 -16.89 -6.00
CA TYR A 170 0.58 -15.92 -5.48
C TYR A 170 -0.76 -16.60 -5.22
N THR A 171 -1.47 -16.18 -4.19
CA THR A 171 -2.90 -16.46 -4.06
C THR A 171 -3.66 -15.32 -4.71
N ILE A 172 -4.51 -15.63 -5.68
CA ILE A 172 -5.41 -14.66 -6.31
C ILE A 172 -6.82 -14.91 -5.78
N GLU A 173 -7.49 -13.85 -5.35
CA GLU A 173 -8.83 -13.88 -4.75
C GLU A 173 -9.76 -12.96 -5.56
N LEU A 174 -10.73 -13.55 -6.29
CA LEU A 174 -11.62 -12.83 -7.22
C LEU A 174 -13.10 -12.98 -6.83
N PRO A 175 -13.90 -11.90 -6.79
CA PRO A 175 -15.34 -11.99 -6.51
C PRO A 175 -16.09 -12.69 -7.65
N ILE A 176 -16.93 -13.70 -7.36
CA ILE A 176 -17.78 -14.34 -8.38
C ILE A 176 -19.15 -14.75 -7.83
N ASN A 177 -20.18 -14.70 -8.68
CA ASN A 177 -21.52 -15.15 -8.30
C ASN A 177 -21.76 -16.66 -8.54
N ALA A 178 -20.96 -17.29 -9.41
CA ALA A 178 -21.03 -18.73 -9.65
C ALA A 178 -20.61 -19.54 -8.42
N LYS A 179 -21.13 -20.78 -8.29
CA LYS A 179 -20.78 -21.70 -7.19
C LYS A 179 -19.56 -22.58 -7.47
N ASN A 180 -19.29 -22.84 -8.75
CA ASN A 180 -18.16 -23.64 -9.24
C ASN A 180 -17.51 -22.86 -10.38
N ALA A 181 -16.18 -22.95 -10.50
CA ALA A 181 -15.43 -22.42 -11.64
C ALA A 181 -14.21 -23.33 -11.89
N VAL A 182 -13.77 -23.39 -13.14
CA VAL A 182 -12.55 -24.10 -13.56
C VAL A 182 -11.57 -23.05 -14.10
N VAL A 183 -10.32 -23.14 -13.66
CA VAL A 183 -9.25 -22.22 -14.07
C VAL A 183 -8.18 -22.98 -14.83
N GLU A 184 -7.86 -22.50 -16.04
CA GLU A 184 -6.82 -23.07 -16.90
C GLU A 184 -5.86 -21.97 -17.37
N LEU A 185 -4.59 -22.30 -17.55
CA LEU A 185 -3.65 -21.45 -18.27
C LEU A 185 -3.99 -21.42 -19.78
N ALA A 186 -3.51 -20.39 -20.48
CA ALA A 186 -3.66 -20.27 -21.94
C ALA A 186 -3.11 -21.44 -22.79
N ASN A 187 -2.37 -22.38 -22.18
CA ASN A 187 -1.91 -23.63 -22.81
C ASN A 187 -2.77 -24.86 -22.47
N GLY A 188 -3.91 -24.70 -21.78
CA GLY A 188 -4.79 -25.77 -21.34
C GLY A 188 -4.35 -26.50 -20.06
N THR A 189 -3.35 -25.99 -19.33
CA THR A 189 -2.95 -26.57 -18.04
C THR A 189 -3.93 -26.16 -16.95
N ALA A 190 -4.60 -27.13 -16.32
CA ALA A 190 -5.47 -26.89 -15.16
C ALA A 190 -4.69 -26.28 -13.98
N VAL A 191 -5.29 -25.31 -13.30
CA VAL A 191 -4.70 -24.55 -12.20
C VAL A 191 -5.45 -24.86 -10.89
N PRO A 192 -4.76 -25.09 -9.76
CA PRO A 192 -5.42 -25.27 -8.47
C PRO A 192 -6.29 -24.06 -8.11
N SER A 193 -7.60 -24.27 -8.05
CA SER A 193 -8.58 -23.23 -7.74
C SER A 193 -9.78 -23.79 -6.99
N VAL A 194 -10.35 -23.01 -6.06
CA VAL A 194 -11.56 -23.37 -5.33
C VAL A 194 -12.49 -22.17 -5.21
N VAL A 195 -13.80 -22.42 -5.26
CA VAL A 195 -14.83 -21.40 -4.98
C VAL A 195 -15.30 -21.55 -3.54
N VAL A 196 -15.31 -20.46 -2.79
CA VAL A 196 -15.78 -20.44 -1.40
C VAL A 196 -16.75 -19.28 -1.17
N PRO A 197 -17.69 -19.37 -0.22
CA PRO A 197 -18.52 -18.22 0.17
C PRO A 197 -17.65 -17.04 0.58
N PHE A 198 -17.97 -15.84 0.08
CA PHE A 198 -17.33 -14.62 0.53
C PHE A 198 -17.75 -14.31 1.99
N VAL A 199 -16.85 -13.71 2.75
CA VAL A 199 -17.07 -13.31 4.15
C VAL A 199 -17.15 -11.79 4.20
N PRO A 200 -18.34 -11.19 4.36
CA PRO A 200 -18.49 -9.75 4.43
C PRO A 200 -17.66 -9.12 5.55
N VAL A 201 -16.86 -8.13 5.17
CA VAL A 201 -16.05 -7.31 6.09
C VAL A 201 -16.73 -6.00 6.49
N TYR A 202 -18.03 -5.89 6.22
CA TYR A 202 -18.83 -4.66 6.30
C TYR A 202 -20.18 -4.92 6.98
N SER A 203 -20.67 -3.93 7.74
CA SER A 203 -21.88 -4.02 8.55
C SER A 203 -23.19 -3.86 7.79
N GLN A 204 -23.15 -3.45 6.52
CA GLN A 204 -24.32 -3.22 5.67
C GLN A 204 -24.12 -3.91 4.30
N PRO A 205 -25.09 -4.68 3.79
CA PRO A 205 -24.96 -5.32 2.49
C PRO A 205 -24.65 -4.34 1.35
N ILE A 206 -23.62 -4.63 0.59
CA ILE A 206 -23.22 -3.85 -0.58
C ILE A 206 -23.98 -4.36 -1.81
N VAL A 207 -24.62 -3.44 -2.54
CA VAL A 207 -25.37 -3.78 -3.76
C VAL A 207 -24.39 -4.28 -4.82
N HIS A 208 -24.74 -5.38 -5.51
CA HIS A 208 -23.90 -6.07 -6.51
C HIS A 208 -22.61 -6.73 -5.96
N ALA A 209 -22.40 -6.79 -4.64
CA ALA A 209 -21.31 -7.60 -4.09
C ALA A 209 -21.54 -9.09 -4.38
N ALA A 210 -20.52 -9.77 -4.88
CA ALA A 210 -20.60 -11.17 -5.24
C ALA A 210 -20.66 -12.06 -3.99
N VAL A 211 -21.49 -13.12 -4.05
CA VAL A 211 -21.73 -13.99 -2.89
C VAL A 211 -20.61 -15.02 -2.64
N ASN A 212 -19.78 -15.31 -3.64
CA ASN A 212 -18.65 -16.23 -3.55
C ASN A 212 -17.35 -15.55 -3.99
N GLN A 213 -16.25 -16.23 -3.71
CA GLN A 213 -14.89 -15.83 -4.04
C GLN A 213 -14.17 -17.01 -4.66
N LEU A 214 -13.54 -16.79 -5.81
CA LEU A 214 -12.65 -17.72 -6.48
C LEU A 214 -11.23 -17.52 -5.94
N VAL A 215 -10.67 -18.55 -5.34
CA VAL A 215 -9.29 -18.59 -4.83
C VAL A 215 -8.45 -19.41 -5.79
N VAL A 216 -7.35 -18.85 -6.32
CA VAL A 216 -6.47 -19.49 -7.33
C VAL A 216 -5.02 -19.45 -6.89
N GLN A 217 -4.29 -20.56 -7.10
CA GLN A 217 -2.83 -20.60 -6.94
C GLN A 217 -2.12 -20.23 -8.25
N ALA A 218 -1.58 -19.02 -8.34
CA ALA A 218 -0.86 -18.54 -9.51
C ALA A 218 0.67 -18.67 -9.30
N HIS A 219 1.29 -19.72 -9.85
CA HIS A 219 2.75 -19.85 -9.88
C HIS A 219 3.34 -19.15 -11.12
N VAL A 220 4.06 -18.04 -10.93
CA VAL A 220 4.50 -17.16 -12.02
C VAL A 220 6.04 -17.03 -12.03
N PRO A 221 6.72 -17.26 -13.18
CA PRO A 221 8.17 -17.11 -13.31
C PRO A 221 8.69 -15.67 -13.05
N PRO A 222 10.01 -15.47 -12.88
CA PRO A 222 10.61 -14.15 -12.70
C PRO A 222 10.23 -13.16 -13.81
N LEU A 223 9.95 -11.91 -13.45
CA LEU A 223 9.75 -10.77 -14.36
C LEU A 223 8.82 -11.07 -15.56
N SER A 224 7.76 -11.83 -15.32
CA SER A 224 6.89 -12.41 -16.35
C SER A 224 5.42 -12.32 -15.97
N TRP A 225 4.53 -12.59 -16.93
CA TRP A 225 3.11 -12.76 -16.65
C TRP A 225 2.58 -14.08 -17.20
N LEU A 226 1.51 -14.59 -16.60
CA LEU A 226 0.73 -15.71 -17.10
C LEU A 226 -0.75 -15.32 -17.22
N VAL A 227 -1.43 -15.91 -18.21
CA VAL A 227 -2.84 -15.67 -18.52
C VAL A 227 -3.67 -16.88 -18.08
N TYR A 228 -4.76 -16.61 -17.36
CA TYR A 228 -5.65 -17.57 -16.73
C TYR A 228 -7.07 -17.36 -17.27
N HIS A 229 -7.63 -18.41 -17.85
CA HIS A 229 -9.01 -18.46 -18.33
C HIS A 229 -9.91 -19.09 -17.27
N VAL A 230 -11.05 -18.47 -17.01
CA VAL A 230 -12.03 -18.94 -16.04
C VAL A 230 -13.31 -19.30 -16.77
N THR A 231 -13.76 -20.54 -16.58
CA THR A 231 -15.00 -21.07 -17.18
C THR A 231 -15.93 -21.60 -16.10
N PHE A 232 -17.23 -21.50 -16.32
CA PHE A 232 -18.25 -21.89 -15.34
C PHE A 232 -18.99 -23.15 -15.82
N PRO A 233 -18.61 -24.36 -15.38
CA PRO A 233 -19.23 -25.59 -15.85
C PRO A 233 -20.70 -25.71 -15.40
N LYS A 234 -21.58 -26.07 -16.34
CA LYS A 234 -23.04 -26.23 -16.09
C LYS A 234 -23.38 -27.44 -15.20
N ALA A 235 -22.46 -28.39 -15.03
CA ALA A 235 -22.64 -29.55 -14.17
C ALA A 235 -22.10 -29.25 -12.76
N SER A 236 -22.88 -29.60 -11.74
CA SER A 236 -22.51 -29.39 -10.34
C SER A 236 -21.53 -30.45 -9.85
N SER A 237 -20.27 -30.40 -10.30
CA SER A 237 -19.14 -30.90 -9.50
C SER A 237 -18.83 -29.88 -8.40
N SER A 238 -19.80 -29.64 -7.51
CA SER A 238 -19.48 -28.98 -6.25
C SER A 238 -18.57 -29.92 -5.49
N GLU A 239 -17.32 -29.53 -5.27
CA GLU A 239 -16.59 -30.05 -4.13
C GLU A 239 -17.44 -29.72 -2.91
N GLU A 240 -18.11 -30.72 -2.35
CA GLU A 240 -18.88 -30.52 -1.14
C GLU A 240 -17.92 -29.99 -0.08
N SER A 241 -18.28 -28.87 0.56
CA SER A 241 -17.57 -28.40 1.74
C SER A 241 -17.73 -29.47 2.82
N THR A 242 -16.76 -30.39 2.88
CA THR A 242 -16.66 -31.39 3.92
C THR A 242 -16.68 -30.69 5.28
N HIS A 243 -17.08 -31.42 6.32
CA HIS A 243 -17.32 -30.86 7.64
C HIS A 243 -16.15 -29.99 8.13
N GLY A 244 -16.47 -29.00 8.98
CA GLY A 244 -15.55 -27.95 9.41
C GLY A 244 -14.29 -28.45 10.12
N TRP A 245 -13.55 -27.52 10.71
CA TRP A 245 -12.27 -27.82 11.37
C TRP A 245 -12.38 -28.98 12.37
N ASP A 246 -11.31 -29.76 12.49
CA ASP A 246 -11.29 -30.99 13.28
C ASP A 246 -11.40 -30.65 14.77
N VAL A 247 -12.41 -31.19 15.46
CA VAL A 247 -12.69 -30.90 16.87
C VAL A 247 -11.67 -31.59 17.76
N VAL A 248 -10.92 -30.81 18.56
CA VAL A 248 -9.93 -31.31 19.52
C VAL A 248 -10.53 -31.43 20.92
N THR A 249 -11.30 -30.42 21.31
CA THR A 249 -12.14 -30.37 22.52
C THR A 249 -13.41 -29.59 22.22
N GLU A 250 -14.37 -29.54 23.14
CA GLU A 250 -15.61 -28.76 23.01
C GLU A 250 -15.38 -27.28 22.64
N SER A 251 -14.23 -26.71 23.02
CA SER A 251 -13.87 -25.32 22.78
C SER A 251 -12.64 -25.11 21.91
N ILE A 252 -12.03 -26.16 21.35
CA ILE A 252 -10.82 -26.08 20.51
C ILE A 252 -11.02 -26.83 19.20
N MET A 253 -10.84 -26.12 18.10
CA MET A 253 -10.82 -26.68 16.75
C MET A 253 -9.42 -26.58 16.14
N SER A 254 -9.07 -27.52 15.28
CA SER A 254 -7.79 -27.56 14.58
C SER A 254 -7.97 -27.71 13.08
N ALA A 255 -7.08 -27.12 12.30
CA ALA A 255 -6.93 -27.47 10.90
C ALA A 255 -5.46 -27.47 10.52
N GLU A 256 -5.13 -28.12 9.42
CA GLU A 256 -3.76 -28.23 8.93
C GLU A 256 -3.70 -28.38 7.41
N ASN A 257 -2.54 -28.03 6.86
CA ASN A 257 -2.12 -28.40 5.52
C ASN A 257 -0.85 -29.28 5.63
N GLU A 258 -0.03 -29.35 4.58
CA GLU A 258 1.24 -30.08 4.61
C GLU A 258 2.24 -29.50 5.63
N PHE A 259 2.30 -28.17 5.75
CA PHE A 259 3.38 -27.44 6.42
C PHE A 259 3.05 -26.99 7.85
N VAL A 260 1.80 -26.65 8.12
CA VAL A 260 1.35 -26.00 9.36
C VAL A 260 0.08 -26.67 9.91
N ARG A 261 0.01 -26.83 11.23
CA ARG A 261 -1.23 -27.07 11.98
C ARG A 261 -1.53 -25.88 12.88
N VAL A 262 -2.78 -25.43 12.86
CA VAL A 262 -3.31 -24.37 13.71
C VAL A 262 -4.37 -24.92 14.66
N GLN A 263 -4.44 -24.37 15.86
CA GLN A 263 -5.52 -24.59 16.82
C GLN A 263 -6.09 -23.24 17.28
N VAL A 264 -7.42 -23.13 17.27
CA VAL A 264 -8.18 -21.93 17.69
C VAL A 264 -9.19 -22.29 18.77
N ASN A 265 -9.45 -21.36 19.69
CA ASN A 265 -10.47 -21.49 20.71
C ASN A 265 -11.79 -20.89 20.20
N THR A 266 -12.85 -21.69 20.14
CA THR A 266 -14.12 -21.29 19.52
C THR A 266 -14.94 -20.30 20.34
N VAL A 267 -14.73 -20.25 21.65
CA VAL A 267 -15.44 -19.36 22.59
C VAL A 267 -14.87 -17.93 22.56
N THR A 268 -13.58 -17.79 22.24
CA THR A 268 -12.83 -16.52 22.32
C THR A 268 -12.30 -16.02 20.97
N GLY A 269 -12.28 -16.88 19.94
CA GLY A 269 -11.59 -16.61 18.68
C GLY A 269 -10.06 -16.63 18.78
N SER A 270 -9.50 -16.96 19.94
CA SER A 270 -8.06 -16.91 20.21
C SER A 270 -7.28 -18.01 19.49
N LEU A 271 -6.09 -17.71 18.98
CA LEU A 271 -5.09 -18.72 18.64
C LEU A 271 -4.66 -19.43 19.92
N VAL A 272 -4.60 -20.76 19.87
CA VAL A 272 -4.15 -21.63 20.97
C VAL A 272 -2.76 -22.19 20.69
N SER A 273 -2.51 -22.63 19.45
CA SER A 273 -1.17 -23.03 19.05
C SER A 273 -0.97 -23.04 17.53
N LEU A 274 0.29 -22.90 17.14
CA LEU A 274 0.80 -23.10 15.79
C LEU A 274 1.87 -24.17 15.83
N THR A 275 1.81 -25.14 14.92
CA THR A 275 2.81 -26.22 14.82
C THR A 275 3.39 -26.24 13.41
N ASN A 276 4.72 -26.09 13.32
CA ASN A 276 5.46 -26.30 12.08
C ASN A 276 5.69 -27.81 11.90
N LYS A 277 5.09 -28.41 10.86
CA LYS A 277 5.07 -29.87 10.66
C LYS A 277 6.42 -30.43 10.19
N ALA A 278 7.26 -29.62 9.54
CA ALA A 278 8.61 -30.04 9.11
C ALA A 278 9.58 -30.18 10.29
N THR A 279 9.55 -29.23 11.23
CA THR A 279 10.43 -29.23 12.42
C THR A 279 9.81 -29.87 13.65
N GLN A 280 8.52 -30.22 13.60
CA GLN A 280 7.69 -30.64 14.75
C GLN A 280 7.63 -29.61 15.90
N THR A 281 8.01 -28.35 15.63
CA THR A 281 7.99 -27.29 16.65
C THR A 281 6.56 -26.80 16.85
N LYS A 282 6.03 -27.03 18.06
CA LYS A 282 4.75 -26.47 18.51
C LYS A 282 5.00 -25.23 19.38
N VAL A 283 4.41 -24.11 18.98
CA VAL A 283 4.36 -22.86 19.76
C VAL A 283 2.94 -22.71 20.29
N ASN A 284 2.79 -22.62 21.62
CA ASN A 284 1.53 -22.20 22.22
C ASN A 284 1.42 -20.68 22.09
N VAL A 285 0.25 -20.21 21.64
CA VAL A 285 -0.03 -18.79 21.38
C VAL A 285 -1.27 -18.42 22.19
N THR A 286 -1.44 -17.14 22.50
CA THR A 286 -2.69 -16.57 22.96
C THR A 286 -2.87 -15.24 22.26
N SER A 287 -3.96 -15.08 21.51
CA SER A 287 -4.33 -13.82 20.85
C SER A 287 -5.61 -13.23 21.43
N SER A 288 -5.73 -11.91 21.41
CA SER A 288 -6.95 -11.20 21.81
C SER A 288 -7.06 -9.89 21.02
N LEU A 289 -8.30 -9.44 20.81
CA LEU A 289 -8.61 -8.13 20.25
C LEU A 289 -9.06 -7.21 21.39
N LEU A 290 -8.35 -6.11 21.56
CA LEU A 290 -8.47 -5.19 22.70
C LEU A 290 -8.48 -3.74 22.22
N TYR A 291 -8.93 -2.81 23.08
CA TYR A 291 -8.82 -1.38 22.81
C TYR A 291 -8.46 -0.58 24.07
N TYR A 292 -7.81 0.57 23.88
CA TYR A 292 -7.64 1.58 24.93
C TYR A 292 -8.78 2.60 24.84
N GLN A 293 -9.30 3.04 26.00
CA GLN A 293 -10.16 4.23 26.03
C GLN A 293 -9.29 5.48 25.84
N ALA A 294 -9.65 6.37 24.92
CA ALA A 294 -8.91 7.61 24.67
C ALA A 294 -9.11 8.63 25.81
N TYR A 295 -8.05 9.33 26.21
CA TYR A 295 -8.17 10.54 27.02
C TYR A 295 -8.69 11.69 26.15
N GLY A 296 -9.68 12.44 26.64
CA GLY A 296 -10.23 13.57 25.91
C GLY A 296 -10.84 14.61 26.86
N LYS A 297 -10.37 15.85 26.76
CA LYS A 297 -10.85 16.98 27.56
C LYS A 297 -10.88 18.24 26.71
N GLN A 298 -12.03 18.91 26.69
CA GLN A 298 -12.24 20.07 25.81
C GLN A 298 -11.23 21.19 26.12
N GLY A 299 -10.50 21.64 25.10
CA GLY A 299 -9.46 22.66 25.23
C GLY A 299 -8.11 22.15 25.75
N ASP A 300 -7.97 20.85 26.03
CA ASP A 300 -6.71 20.25 26.49
C ASP A 300 -5.91 19.71 25.29
N SER A 301 -4.73 20.29 25.06
CA SER A 301 -3.83 19.91 23.96
C SER A 301 -3.20 18.52 24.12
N CYS A 302 -3.31 17.89 25.30
CA CYS A 302 -2.85 16.52 25.55
C CYS A 302 -3.95 15.47 25.30
N SER A 303 -5.13 15.87 24.84
CA SER A 303 -6.18 14.94 24.41
C SER A 303 -5.68 14.04 23.27
N SER A 304 -6.09 12.77 23.28
CA SER A 304 -5.74 11.84 22.20
C SER A 304 -6.41 12.25 20.88
N GLY A 305 -5.71 12.08 19.77
CA GLY A 305 -6.17 12.44 18.42
C GLY A 305 -5.22 11.87 17.36
N ALA A 306 -5.26 12.41 16.15
CA ALA A 306 -4.48 11.89 15.01
C ALA A 306 -2.96 11.79 15.28
N TYR A 307 -2.38 12.78 15.97
CA TYR A 307 -0.95 12.80 16.32
C TYR A 307 -0.63 12.09 17.65
N LEU A 308 -1.54 12.18 18.63
CA LEU A 308 -1.28 11.81 20.02
C LEU A 308 -2.08 10.57 20.41
N PHE A 309 -1.38 9.47 20.63
CA PHE A 309 -1.93 8.34 21.38
C PHE A 309 -1.77 8.60 22.88
N HIS A 310 -2.85 9.07 23.51
CA HIS A 310 -2.92 9.30 24.96
C HIS A 310 -4.08 8.48 25.53
N PRO A 311 -3.83 7.26 26.05
CA PRO A 311 -4.89 6.47 26.67
C PRO A 311 -5.36 7.15 27.96
N ASN A 312 -6.62 6.93 28.33
CA ASN A 312 -7.26 7.49 29.53
C ASN A 312 -6.73 6.82 30.82
N THR A 313 -6.31 5.57 30.71
CA THR A 313 -5.58 4.80 31.72
C THR A 313 -4.65 3.81 31.00
N SER A 314 -3.69 3.22 31.69
CA SER A 314 -2.90 2.10 31.15
C SER A 314 -3.69 0.80 30.90
N ALA A 315 -4.96 0.73 31.28
CA ALA A 315 -5.80 -0.46 31.12
C ALA A 315 -6.32 -0.65 29.68
N VAL A 316 -6.40 -1.91 29.26
CA VAL A 316 -7.02 -2.38 28.02
C VAL A 316 -8.42 -2.92 28.30
N HIS A 317 -9.31 -2.75 27.33
CA HIS A 317 -10.68 -3.25 27.37
C HIS A 317 -10.89 -4.33 26.31
N ASN A 318 -11.64 -5.38 26.65
CA ASN A 318 -12.00 -6.44 25.72
C ASN A 318 -13.03 -5.94 24.69
N LEU A 319 -12.95 -6.46 23.46
CA LEU A 319 -14.12 -6.44 22.57
C LEU A 319 -15.29 -7.26 23.15
N PRO A 320 -16.53 -7.06 22.68
CA PRO A 320 -17.65 -7.94 23.01
C PRO A 320 -17.31 -9.42 22.75
N SER A 321 -17.89 -10.34 23.52
CA SER A 321 -17.69 -11.78 23.31
C SER A 321 -18.08 -12.22 21.89
N VAL A 322 -17.44 -13.29 21.41
CA VAL A 322 -17.78 -13.91 20.12
C VAL A 322 -19.27 -14.29 20.11
N THR A 323 -20.01 -13.75 19.14
CA THR A 323 -21.47 -13.98 18.98
C THR A 323 -21.77 -15.18 18.09
N SER A 324 -20.88 -15.48 17.14
CA SER A 324 -20.97 -16.64 16.26
C SER A 324 -19.60 -16.96 15.67
N PHE A 325 -19.43 -18.20 15.20
CA PHE A 325 -18.27 -18.58 14.40
C PHE A 325 -18.69 -19.53 13.28
N LYS A 326 -17.91 -19.58 12.20
CA LYS A 326 -18.12 -20.48 11.08
C LYS A 326 -16.78 -20.94 10.53
N CYS A 327 -16.50 -22.23 10.66
CA CYS A 327 -15.34 -22.86 10.03
C CYS A 327 -15.75 -23.63 8.76
N GLN A 328 -14.93 -23.56 7.71
CA GLN A 328 -15.09 -24.27 6.44
C GLN A 328 -13.79 -24.99 6.04
N LYS A 329 -13.93 -26.09 5.30
CA LYS A 329 -12.85 -26.97 4.85
C LYS A 329 -13.17 -27.46 3.43
N THR A 330 -12.28 -27.14 2.50
CA THR A 330 -12.26 -27.65 1.12
C THR A 330 -10.92 -28.34 0.86
N ALA A 331 -10.71 -28.90 -0.34
CA ALA A 331 -9.42 -29.51 -0.70
C ALA A 331 -8.24 -28.51 -0.70
N LEU A 332 -8.50 -27.23 -0.99
CA LEU A 332 -7.47 -26.20 -1.17
C LEU A 332 -7.47 -25.09 -0.11
N LEU A 333 -8.54 -24.93 0.68
CA LEU A 333 -8.65 -23.90 1.72
C LEU A 333 -9.33 -24.45 2.98
N VAL A 334 -8.73 -24.20 4.13
CA VAL A 334 -9.44 -24.18 5.41
C VAL A 334 -9.52 -22.74 5.90
N ALA A 335 -10.69 -22.34 6.40
CA ALA A 335 -10.86 -21.01 7.01
C ALA A 335 -11.82 -21.08 8.20
N CYS A 336 -11.64 -20.22 9.18
CA CYS A 336 -12.64 -20.03 10.24
C CYS A 336 -12.79 -18.55 10.62
N VAL A 337 -14.04 -18.10 10.67
CA VAL A 337 -14.45 -16.72 10.97
C VAL A 337 -15.10 -16.68 12.36
N PHE A 338 -14.77 -15.65 13.14
CA PHE A 338 -15.34 -15.31 14.44
C PHE A 338 -15.95 -13.92 14.39
N GLU A 339 -17.23 -13.78 14.76
CA GLU A 339 -17.95 -12.50 14.79
C GLU A 339 -17.99 -11.93 16.21
N PHE A 340 -17.62 -10.66 16.39
CA PHE A 340 -17.62 -9.95 17.66
C PHE A 340 -18.83 -8.99 17.73
N GLY A 341 -20.03 -9.55 17.54
CA GLY A 341 -21.27 -8.79 17.41
C GLY A 341 -21.24 -7.87 16.19
N THR A 342 -21.50 -6.57 16.39
CA THR A 342 -21.43 -5.54 15.35
C THR A 342 -20.09 -4.81 15.29
N TRP A 343 -19.10 -5.19 16.11
CA TRP A 343 -17.83 -4.47 16.22
C TRP A 343 -16.79 -4.87 15.17
N GLY A 344 -16.90 -6.08 14.62
CA GLY A 344 -15.97 -6.63 13.66
C GLY A 344 -15.91 -8.15 13.72
N SER A 345 -15.02 -8.71 12.92
CA SER A 345 -14.81 -10.12 12.67
C SER A 345 -13.31 -10.44 12.64
N LEU A 346 -12.96 -11.70 12.90
CA LEU A 346 -11.61 -12.24 12.87
C LEU A 346 -11.62 -13.54 12.08
N GLN A 347 -10.85 -13.60 11.00
CA GLN A 347 -10.77 -14.75 10.12
C GLN A 347 -9.35 -15.32 10.09
N TYR A 348 -9.25 -16.63 10.28
CA TYR A 348 -8.05 -17.42 10.00
C TYR A 348 -8.23 -18.11 8.65
N LYS A 349 -7.26 -17.98 7.74
CA LYS A 349 -7.19 -18.72 6.47
C LYS A 349 -5.89 -19.53 6.43
N LEU A 350 -5.96 -20.76 5.94
CA LEU A 350 -4.80 -21.61 5.63
C LEU A 350 -5.10 -22.37 4.34
N ARG A 351 -4.38 -22.06 3.27
CA ARG A 351 -4.49 -22.72 1.96
C ARG A 351 -3.56 -23.94 1.91
N ALA A 352 -3.80 -24.88 1.00
CA ALA A 352 -2.99 -26.09 0.88
C ALA A 352 -1.47 -25.80 0.73
N TRP A 353 -1.12 -24.67 0.10
CA TRP A 353 0.24 -24.22 -0.19
C TRP A 353 0.84 -23.20 0.80
N ASP A 354 0.13 -22.84 1.87
CA ASP A 354 0.60 -21.81 2.80
C ASP A 354 1.63 -22.33 3.81
N HIS A 355 2.76 -21.65 3.96
CA HIS A 355 3.74 -21.93 5.02
C HIS A 355 3.44 -21.19 6.34
N SER A 356 2.36 -20.41 6.40
CA SER A 356 1.93 -19.60 7.54
C SER A 356 0.40 -19.45 7.55
N VAL A 357 -0.21 -19.28 8.72
CA VAL A 357 -1.64 -18.94 8.81
C VAL A 357 -1.83 -17.46 8.47
N VAL A 358 -2.75 -17.15 7.56
CA VAL A 358 -3.19 -15.77 7.32
C VAL A 358 -4.26 -15.41 8.34
N VAL A 359 -4.12 -14.24 8.96
CA VAL A 359 -5.06 -13.69 9.92
C VAL A 359 -5.57 -12.36 9.38
N GLU A 360 -6.88 -12.25 9.19
CA GLU A 360 -7.59 -11.06 8.72
C GLU A 360 -8.58 -10.62 9.80
N TRP A 361 -8.75 -9.32 10.01
CA TRP A 361 -9.72 -8.79 10.98
C TRP A 361 -10.32 -7.47 10.53
N THR A 362 -11.53 -7.16 10.99
CA THR A 362 -12.28 -5.99 10.53
C THR A 362 -12.36 -4.90 11.59
N LYS A 363 -11.35 -4.02 11.56
CA LYS A 363 -11.43 -2.62 12.04
C LYS A 363 -10.30 -1.84 11.39
N THR A 364 -10.62 -0.88 10.53
CA THR A 364 -9.66 -0.22 9.60
C THR A 364 -8.63 0.67 10.29
N TRP A 365 -7.50 0.11 10.73
CA TRP A 365 -6.38 0.84 11.34
C TRP A 365 -5.06 0.25 10.80
N TYR A 366 -4.30 1.04 10.04
CA TYR A 366 -2.96 0.74 9.54
C TYR A 366 -1.96 1.71 10.19
N THR A 367 -0.73 1.27 10.53
CA THR A 367 0.36 2.18 10.94
C THR A 367 1.73 1.58 10.62
N ASP A 368 2.58 2.33 9.92
CA ASP A 368 3.82 1.84 9.29
C ASP A 368 4.90 2.96 9.20
N SER A 369 6.20 2.62 9.35
CA SER A 369 7.37 3.48 9.04
C SER A 369 8.57 2.71 8.43
N ASN A 370 8.69 2.82 7.10
CA ASN A 370 9.89 2.64 6.26
C ASN A 370 10.47 1.26 5.90
N GLY A 371 10.04 0.11 6.44
CA GLY A 371 10.22 -1.21 5.79
C GLY A 371 11.61 -1.60 5.24
N LEU A 372 12.72 -1.13 5.84
CA LEU A 372 14.08 -1.36 5.35
C LEU A 372 14.97 -2.13 6.32
N GLU A 373 14.89 -1.84 7.62
CA GLU A 373 15.75 -2.43 8.66
C GLU A 373 14.96 -2.77 9.93
N PHE A 374 15.29 -3.91 10.56
CA PHE A 374 14.73 -4.31 11.84
C PHE A 374 15.54 -3.70 13.01
N GLY A 375 15.07 -2.58 13.55
CA GLY A 375 15.66 -1.96 14.74
C GLY A 375 15.31 -2.68 16.04
N LYS A 376 16.32 -3.00 16.86
CA LYS A 376 16.09 -3.53 18.23
C LYS A 376 15.39 -2.48 19.09
N ARG A 377 14.27 -2.86 19.72
CA ARG A 377 13.56 -2.04 20.72
C ARG A 377 13.66 -2.71 22.09
N VAL A 378 13.80 -1.90 23.14
CA VAL A 378 13.77 -2.35 24.53
C VAL A 378 12.75 -1.47 25.24
N ARG A 379 11.79 -2.12 25.90
CA ARG A 379 10.71 -1.44 26.62
C ARG A 379 11.28 -0.56 27.74
N ASP A 380 10.72 0.64 27.89
CA ASP A 380 11.06 1.62 28.93
C ASP A 380 12.55 2.07 28.92
N TYR A 381 13.24 1.92 27.78
CA TYR A 381 14.67 2.23 27.62
C TYR A 381 14.95 3.12 26.39
N ARG A 382 16.01 3.93 26.49
CA ARG A 382 16.59 4.72 25.39
C ARG A 382 18.11 4.65 25.51
N GLU A 383 18.80 4.50 24.39
CA GLU A 383 20.27 4.31 24.36
C GLU A 383 21.04 5.62 24.58
N THR A 384 20.49 6.73 24.11
CA THR A 384 21.16 8.04 24.05
C THR A 384 20.80 8.99 25.20
N TRP A 385 19.82 8.66 26.05
CA TRP A 385 19.48 9.43 27.25
C TRP A 385 18.73 8.59 28.28
N ASN A 386 18.74 9.02 29.56
CA ASN A 386 17.93 8.40 30.61
C ASN A 386 16.45 8.77 30.40
N LEU A 387 15.61 7.77 30.09
CA LEU A 387 14.18 7.95 29.92
C LEU A 387 13.49 8.17 31.28
N THR A 388 12.79 9.29 31.42
CA THR A 388 11.85 9.54 32.52
C THR A 388 10.43 9.40 31.97
N LEU A 389 9.58 8.64 32.65
CA LEU A 389 8.15 8.51 32.35
C LEU A 389 7.37 8.94 33.59
N HIS A 390 6.35 9.76 33.41
CA HIS A 390 5.67 10.48 34.48
C HIS A 390 4.49 9.72 35.09
N ASN A 391 3.88 8.79 34.35
CA ASN A 391 2.71 8.01 34.77
C ASN A 391 2.66 6.64 34.05
N GLU A 392 1.59 5.86 34.28
CA GLU A 392 1.43 4.54 33.64
C GLU A 392 0.93 4.65 32.19
N GLU A 393 0.27 5.74 31.84
CA GLU A 393 -0.24 6.04 30.49
C GLU A 393 0.92 6.25 29.51
N GLU A 394 1.94 7.00 29.93
CA GLU A 394 3.19 7.21 29.18
C GLU A 394 3.98 5.91 29.02
N LYS A 395 3.97 4.99 29.99
CA LYS A 395 4.56 3.65 29.84
C LYS A 395 3.87 2.81 28.77
N VAL A 396 2.62 3.10 28.43
CA VAL A 396 1.97 2.51 27.25
C VAL A 396 2.45 3.27 26.01
N ALA A 397 2.17 4.58 25.92
CA ALA A 397 2.38 5.36 24.70
C ALA A 397 3.85 5.40 24.24
N ALA A 398 4.81 5.57 25.16
CA ALA A 398 6.24 5.70 24.83
C ALA A 398 6.91 4.39 24.34
N ASN A 399 6.18 3.27 24.33
CA ASN A 399 6.66 1.98 23.84
C ASN A 399 5.99 1.52 22.54
N TYR A 400 5.01 2.28 22.02
CA TYR A 400 4.47 2.04 20.69
C TYR A 400 5.50 2.42 19.61
N VAL A 401 5.59 1.60 18.56
CA VAL A 401 6.46 1.81 17.40
C VAL A 401 5.71 1.44 16.11
N PRO A 402 6.00 2.08 14.97
CA PRO A 402 5.39 1.72 13.68
C PRO A 402 5.82 0.31 13.19
N ILE A 403 4.98 -0.38 12.42
CA ILE A 403 5.22 -1.75 11.91
C ILE A 403 4.85 -1.85 10.42
N THR A 404 5.80 -2.30 9.58
CA THR A 404 5.76 -2.02 8.12
C THR A 404 5.76 -3.21 7.19
N ILE A 405 6.38 -4.28 7.67
CA ILE A 405 6.53 -5.53 6.95
C ILE A 405 5.78 -6.54 7.81
N ALA A 406 4.84 -7.23 7.18
CA ALA A 406 4.12 -8.37 7.71
C ALA A 406 4.37 -9.57 6.78
#